data_AF-A0A2N3KSI2-F1
#
_entry.id   AF-A0A2N3KSI2-F1
#
_cell.length_a   1.000
_cell.length_b   1.000
_cell.length_c   1.000
_cell.angle_alpha   90.00
_cell.angle_beta   90.00
_cell.angle_gamma   90.00
#
_symmetry.space_group_name_H-M   'P 1'
#
loop_
_entity.id
_entity.type
_entity.pdbx_description
1 polymer ?
#
loop_
_entity_poly.entity_id
_entity_poly.type
_entity_poly.pdbx_seq_one_letter_code
_entity_poly.pdbx_strand_id
1 'polypeptide(L)'
;MSDLTLSPVLTSAGLAAVAAANGQGLQVKITHVAVGNGGFDVRDGDDYPLPAALAKTELDAEQVRVNVYAGAVTGPQQVVVEARIDAGAPNFWVKEVGFFLEDGTLFAVWSSATLNLGFRGDLVPWIFRFVLSWTQLPADAVTVVFNGDAAYADMLDRLMSHIVDPDAHADFLRRNRTDTLTAGFWTNPVPATVAAGELSFDPTLGNRFTLTATEALTITAPDPMPAGGSARLELTMDAVGNHGIAWGPEFRVNNGVISSEPGTVNLIHMEFSGAVIDVHITQRAEA
;
A
#
# COMPACT_ATOMS: atom_id res chain seq x y z
N MET A 1 13.38 -24.41 -22.10
CA MET A 1 12.26 -24.23 -23.04
C MET A 1 12.87 -23.80 -24.36
N SER A 2 12.62 -24.52 -25.46
CA SER A 2 12.93 -24.01 -26.79
C SER A 2 11.99 -22.84 -27.07
N ASP A 3 12.52 -21.65 -27.28
CA ASP A 3 11.71 -20.50 -27.71
C ASP A 3 11.17 -20.78 -29.11
N LEU A 4 9.86 -21.03 -29.20
CA LEU A 4 9.16 -21.13 -30.47
C LEU A 4 8.71 -19.73 -30.87
N THR A 5 9.40 -19.14 -31.85
CA THR A 5 9.00 -17.85 -32.41
C THR A 5 7.81 -18.04 -33.35
N LEU A 6 6.69 -17.41 -33.02
CA LEU A 6 5.51 -17.39 -33.87
C LEU A 6 5.45 -16.05 -34.61
N SER A 7 5.08 -16.08 -35.90
CA SER A 7 4.96 -14.90 -36.76
C SER A 7 3.51 -14.75 -37.26
N PRO A 8 2.60 -14.18 -36.44
CA PRO A 8 1.24 -13.92 -36.87
C PRO A 8 1.17 -12.95 -38.06
N VAL A 9 0.16 -13.13 -38.90
CA VAL A 9 -0.15 -12.28 -40.04
C VAL A 9 -1.23 -11.28 -39.65
N LEU A 10 -1.02 -9.99 -39.94
CA LEU A 10 -2.06 -8.97 -39.80
C LEU A 10 -3.15 -9.18 -40.85
N THR A 11 -4.41 -9.16 -40.43
CA THR A 11 -5.53 -9.26 -41.36
C THR A 11 -5.78 -7.91 -42.04
N SER A 12 -6.44 -7.92 -43.19
CA SER A 12 -6.88 -6.70 -43.87
C SER A 12 -7.86 -5.90 -43.00
N ALA A 13 -8.72 -6.57 -42.24
CA ALA A 13 -9.64 -5.93 -41.30
C ALA A 13 -8.89 -5.25 -40.14
N GLY A 14 -7.88 -5.93 -39.57
CA GLY A 14 -7.04 -5.37 -38.53
C GLY A 14 -6.25 -4.13 -38.99
N LEU A 15 -5.69 -4.18 -40.20
CA LEU A 15 -5.00 -3.04 -40.79
C LEU A 15 -5.94 -1.86 -41.04
N ALA A 16 -7.15 -2.13 -41.54
CA ALA A 16 -8.17 -1.09 -41.74
C ALA A 16 -8.61 -0.45 -40.41
N ALA A 17 -8.76 -1.24 -39.35
CA ALA A 17 -9.07 -0.75 -38.01
C ALA A 17 -7.95 0.18 -37.48
N VAL A 18 -6.68 -0.20 -37.68
CA VAL A 18 -5.54 0.66 -37.33
C VAL A 18 -5.56 1.96 -38.10
N ALA A 19 -5.78 1.91 -39.42
CA ALA A 19 -5.82 3.11 -40.24
C ALA A 19 -6.95 4.06 -39.81
N ALA A 20 -8.13 3.52 -39.48
CA ALA A 20 -9.27 4.30 -39.00
C ALA A 20 -8.99 4.96 -37.64
N ALA A 21 -8.44 4.19 -36.67
CA ALA A 21 -8.10 4.71 -35.35
C ALA A 21 -7.00 5.77 -35.43
N ASN A 22 -5.93 5.51 -36.20
CA ASN A 22 -4.81 6.42 -36.34
C ASN A 22 -5.22 7.74 -37.01
N GLY A 23 -6.12 7.69 -38.02
CA GLY A 23 -6.70 8.89 -38.62
C GLY A 23 -7.49 9.78 -37.66
N GLN A 24 -7.88 9.23 -36.50
CA GLN A 24 -8.56 9.93 -35.41
C GLN A 24 -7.63 10.23 -34.21
N GLY A 25 -6.33 9.92 -34.31
CA GLY A 25 -5.38 10.02 -33.20
C GLY A 25 -5.58 8.99 -32.09
N LEU A 26 -6.30 7.91 -32.38
CA LEU A 26 -6.60 6.81 -31.46
C LEU A 26 -5.73 5.58 -31.74
N GLN A 27 -5.66 4.68 -30.77
CA GLN A 27 -4.97 3.39 -30.86
C GLN A 27 -6.00 2.27 -30.87
N VAL A 28 -5.75 1.20 -31.64
CA VAL A 28 -6.55 -0.02 -31.52
C VAL A 28 -6.14 -0.78 -30.26
N LYS A 29 -7.11 -1.43 -29.61
CA LYS A 29 -6.90 -2.16 -28.36
C LYS A 29 -7.10 -3.66 -28.58
N ILE A 30 -6.05 -4.46 -28.39
CA ILE A 30 -6.18 -5.92 -28.33
C ILE A 30 -6.75 -6.28 -26.96
N THR A 31 -7.88 -7.00 -26.93
CA THR A 31 -8.63 -7.33 -25.70
C THR A 31 -8.83 -8.83 -25.50
N HIS A 32 -8.82 -9.61 -26.59
CA HIS A 32 -9.02 -11.06 -26.51
C HIS A 32 -7.98 -11.83 -27.34
N VAL A 33 -7.70 -13.03 -26.89
CA VAL A 33 -6.96 -14.05 -27.64
C VAL A 33 -7.86 -15.26 -27.78
N ALA A 34 -7.99 -15.78 -29.00
CA ALA A 34 -8.64 -17.06 -29.24
C ALA A 34 -7.64 -18.10 -29.75
N VAL A 35 -7.93 -19.36 -29.46
CA VAL A 35 -7.19 -20.51 -29.93
C VAL A 35 -8.15 -21.53 -30.54
N GLY A 36 -7.67 -22.24 -31.55
CA GLY A 36 -8.46 -23.21 -32.28
C GLY A 36 -7.65 -24.41 -32.74
N ASN A 37 -8.37 -25.37 -33.31
CA ASN A 37 -7.80 -26.57 -33.93
C ASN A 37 -7.88 -26.53 -35.47
N GLY A 38 -8.30 -25.40 -36.04
CA GLY A 38 -8.19 -25.11 -37.47
C GLY A 38 -6.72 -24.91 -37.84
N GLY A 39 -6.25 -25.64 -38.84
CA GLY A 39 -4.85 -25.62 -39.25
C GLY A 39 -4.71 -25.36 -40.74
N PHE A 40 -4.17 -24.20 -41.08
CA PHE A 40 -3.77 -23.85 -42.44
C PHE A 40 -2.49 -23.02 -42.38
N ASP A 41 -1.73 -22.95 -43.47
CA ASP A 41 -0.53 -22.13 -43.49
C ASP A 41 -0.90 -20.66 -43.69
N VAL A 42 -0.41 -19.77 -42.82
CA VAL A 42 -0.66 -18.31 -42.94
C VAL A 42 0.31 -17.61 -43.89
N ARG A 43 1.41 -18.28 -44.23
CA ARG A 43 2.49 -17.78 -45.10
C ARG A 43 2.90 -18.84 -46.12
N ASP A 44 3.45 -18.41 -47.24
CA ASP A 44 4.03 -19.30 -48.24
C ASP A 44 5.46 -19.76 -47.85
N GLY A 45 6.11 -20.51 -48.74
CA GLY A 45 7.47 -21.03 -48.53
C GLY A 45 8.56 -19.95 -48.48
N ASP A 46 8.25 -18.72 -48.91
CA ASP A 46 9.16 -17.57 -48.90
C ASP A 46 8.84 -16.61 -47.73
N ASP A 47 8.02 -17.05 -46.76
CA ASP A 47 7.57 -16.30 -45.59
C ASP A 47 6.66 -15.10 -45.92
N TYR A 48 6.05 -15.03 -47.10
CA TYR A 48 5.06 -14.00 -47.43
C TYR A 48 3.65 -14.38 -46.94
N PRO A 49 2.87 -13.42 -46.40
CA PRO A 49 1.48 -13.68 -46.00
C PRO A 49 0.62 -14.18 -47.17
N LEU A 50 -0.09 -15.29 -46.99
CA LEU A 50 -1.03 -15.78 -47.98
C LEU A 50 -2.28 -14.87 -48.05
N PRO A 51 -2.86 -14.65 -49.25
CA PRO A 51 -4.11 -13.88 -49.39
C PRO A 51 -5.25 -14.40 -48.51
N ALA A 52 -5.33 -15.72 -48.32
CA ALA A 52 -6.32 -16.34 -47.45
C ALA A 52 -6.15 -15.96 -45.97
N ALA A 53 -4.91 -15.76 -45.51
CA ALA A 53 -4.61 -15.32 -44.14
C ALA A 53 -4.97 -13.84 -43.95
N LEU A 54 -4.62 -13.00 -44.94
CA LEU A 54 -4.97 -11.57 -44.94
C LEU A 54 -6.49 -11.35 -44.90
N ALA A 55 -7.26 -12.19 -45.60
CA ALA A 55 -8.71 -12.09 -45.67
C ALA A 55 -9.47 -12.68 -44.46
N LYS A 56 -8.77 -13.27 -43.47
CA LYS A 56 -9.43 -13.83 -42.29
C LYS A 56 -10.15 -12.77 -41.48
N THR A 57 -11.36 -13.10 -41.05
CA THR A 57 -12.16 -12.33 -40.09
C THR A 57 -12.47 -13.12 -38.81
N GLU A 58 -12.23 -14.43 -38.84
CA GLU A 58 -12.39 -15.39 -37.74
C GLU A 58 -11.37 -16.53 -37.88
N LEU A 59 -11.28 -17.37 -36.85
CA LEU A 59 -10.50 -18.62 -36.86
C LEU A 59 -11.28 -19.74 -37.57
N ASP A 60 -10.58 -20.71 -38.17
CA ASP A 60 -11.24 -21.79 -38.93
C ASP A 60 -12.01 -22.77 -38.06
N ALA A 61 -11.52 -23.02 -36.84
CA ALA A 61 -12.21 -23.82 -35.85
C ALA A 61 -11.84 -23.35 -34.44
N GLU A 62 -12.32 -22.16 -34.09
CA GLU A 62 -12.20 -21.59 -32.75
C GLU A 62 -12.76 -22.55 -31.69
N GLN A 63 -11.98 -22.80 -30.65
CA GLN A 63 -12.39 -23.64 -29.52
C GLN A 63 -12.58 -22.83 -28.25
N VAL A 64 -11.70 -21.86 -28.01
CA VAL A 64 -11.69 -21.05 -26.80
C VAL A 64 -11.26 -19.64 -27.13
N ARG A 65 -11.99 -18.66 -26.61
CA ARG A 65 -11.62 -17.24 -26.61
C ARG A 65 -11.61 -16.73 -25.18
N VAL A 66 -10.51 -16.09 -24.80
CA VAL A 66 -10.31 -15.53 -23.46
C VAL A 66 -9.89 -14.07 -23.56
N ASN A 67 -10.14 -13.32 -22.49
CA ASN A 67 -9.56 -12.00 -22.34
C ASN A 67 -8.04 -12.09 -22.25
N VAL A 68 -7.34 -11.05 -22.70
CA VAL A 68 -5.91 -10.94 -22.42
C VAL A 68 -5.72 -10.91 -20.89
N TYR A 69 -4.85 -11.78 -20.39
CA TYR A 69 -4.52 -11.94 -18.98
C TYR A 69 -3.47 -10.92 -18.52
N ALA A 70 -2.46 -10.65 -19.33
CA ALA A 70 -1.48 -9.59 -19.08
C ALA A 70 -0.93 -9.06 -20.42
N GLY A 71 -0.40 -7.84 -20.43
CA GLY A 71 0.23 -7.32 -21.63
C GLY A 71 1.05 -6.07 -21.37
N ALA A 72 1.92 -5.74 -22.33
CA ALA A 72 2.75 -4.54 -22.25
C ALA A 72 3.08 -4.04 -23.65
N VAL A 73 3.16 -2.72 -23.83
CA VAL A 73 3.80 -2.11 -24.99
C VAL A 73 5.30 -2.09 -24.70
N THR A 74 6.08 -2.93 -25.37
CA THR A 74 7.53 -3.08 -25.12
C THR A 74 8.39 -2.28 -26.09
N GLY A 75 7.78 -1.65 -27.10
CA GLY A 75 8.41 -0.72 -28.01
C GLY A 75 7.38 -0.08 -28.96
N PRO A 76 7.78 0.88 -29.80
CA PRO A 76 6.86 1.67 -30.64
C PRO A 76 5.97 0.85 -31.58
N GLN A 77 6.37 -0.38 -31.90
CA GLN A 77 5.66 -1.30 -32.79
C GLN A 77 5.61 -2.72 -32.22
N GLN A 78 5.81 -2.84 -30.90
CA GLN A 78 5.94 -4.13 -30.24
C GLN A 78 5.04 -4.19 -29.01
N VAL A 79 4.21 -5.23 -28.95
CA VAL A 79 3.35 -5.51 -27.81
C VAL A 79 3.53 -6.95 -27.36
N VAL A 80 3.45 -7.16 -26.06
CA VAL A 80 3.40 -8.48 -25.44
C VAL A 80 1.97 -8.73 -25.00
N VAL A 81 1.47 -9.92 -25.32
CA VAL A 81 0.12 -10.38 -24.98
C VAL A 81 0.24 -11.73 -24.32
N GLU A 82 -0.28 -11.83 -23.09
CA GLU A 82 -0.38 -13.06 -22.34
C GLU A 82 -1.85 -13.46 -22.22
N ALA A 83 -2.15 -14.72 -22.54
CA ALA A 83 -3.48 -15.28 -22.44
C ALA A 83 -3.45 -16.49 -21.50
N ARG A 84 -4.41 -16.55 -20.58
CA ARG A 84 -4.62 -17.68 -19.68
C ARG A 84 -5.93 -18.35 -20.02
N ILE A 85 -5.87 -19.64 -20.29
CA ILE A 85 -7.01 -20.53 -20.47
C ILE A 85 -7.09 -21.41 -19.24
N ASP A 86 -8.17 -21.31 -18.48
CA ASP A 86 -8.36 -22.13 -17.30
C ASP A 86 -8.53 -23.62 -17.64
N ALA A 87 -8.38 -24.46 -16.61
CA ALA A 87 -8.63 -25.90 -16.70
C ALA A 87 -10.12 -26.17 -17.03
N GLY A 88 -10.43 -27.30 -17.66
CA GLY A 88 -11.80 -27.65 -18.10
C GLY A 88 -11.84 -28.18 -19.53
N ALA A 89 -13.00 -28.44 -20.14
CA ALA A 89 -13.11 -28.80 -21.58
C ALA A 89 -13.10 -27.53 -22.48
N PRO A 90 -12.84 -27.62 -23.80
CA PRO A 90 -12.54 -28.81 -24.62
C PRO A 90 -11.04 -29.13 -24.72
N ASN A 91 -10.72 -30.40 -24.96
CA ASN A 91 -9.34 -30.85 -25.17
C ASN A 91 -9.03 -30.90 -26.67
N PHE A 92 -7.96 -30.25 -27.11
CA PHE A 92 -7.61 -30.16 -28.53
C PHE A 92 -6.15 -29.79 -28.76
N TRP A 93 -5.65 -30.09 -29.96
CA TRP A 93 -4.36 -29.59 -30.44
C TRP A 93 -4.52 -28.15 -30.92
N VAL A 94 -3.71 -27.24 -30.37
CA VAL A 94 -3.72 -25.84 -30.79
C VAL A 94 -2.96 -25.71 -32.11
N LYS A 95 -3.69 -25.33 -33.16
CA LYS A 95 -3.16 -25.13 -34.52
C LYS A 95 -3.32 -23.71 -35.03
N GLU A 96 -4.14 -22.90 -34.37
CA GLU A 96 -4.35 -21.50 -34.70
C GLU A 96 -4.51 -20.65 -33.44
N VAL A 97 -4.11 -19.40 -33.56
CA VAL A 97 -4.19 -18.35 -32.55
C VAL A 97 -4.65 -17.07 -33.23
N GLY A 98 -5.70 -16.44 -32.69
CA GLY A 98 -6.24 -15.17 -33.16
C GLY A 98 -6.15 -14.10 -32.08
N PHE A 99 -5.79 -12.88 -32.46
CA PHE A 99 -5.77 -11.71 -31.59
C PHE A 99 -6.91 -10.78 -32.01
N PHE A 100 -7.76 -10.39 -31.07
CA PHE A 100 -8.98 -9.64 -31.36
C PHE A 100 -9.01 -8.28 -30.69
N LEU A 101 -9.57 -7.30 -31.40
CA LEU A 101 -9.78 -5.95 -30.89
C LEU A 101 -11.02 -5.86 -29.99
N GLU A 102 -11.17 -4.73 -29.28
CA GLU A 102 -12.33 -4.41 -28.43
C GLU A 102 -13.68 -4.54 -29.15
N ASP A 103 -13.73 -4.27 -30.46
CA ASP A 103 -14.94 -4.37 -31.28
C ASP A 103 -15.19 -5.78 -31.86
N GLY A 104 -14.34 -6.75 -31.55
CA GLY A 104 -14.41 -8.12 -32.07
C GLY A 104 -13.70 -8.35 -33.40
N THR A 105 -13.05 -7.34 -33.98
CA THR A 105 -12.26 -7.49 -35.22
C THR A 105 -11.07 -8.42 -34.98
N LEU A 106 -10.90 -9.46 -35.80
CA LEU A 106 -9.68 -10.27 -35.83
C LEU A 106 -8.52 -9.43 -36.36
N PHE A 107 -7.62 -9.03 -35.48
CA PHE A 107 -6.49 -8.16 -35.77
C PHE A 107 -5.34 -8.89 -36.47
N ALA A 108 -4.95 -10.03 -35.89
CA ALA A 108 -3.87 -10.86 -36.42
C ALA A 108 -4.17 -12.34 -36.19
N VAL A 109 -3.69 -13.19 -37.09
CA VAL A 109 -3.87 -14.64 -37.04
C VAL A 109 -2.54 -15.35 -37.25
N TRP A 110 -2.30 -16.35 -36.43
CA TRP A 110 -1.29 -17.36 -36.66
C TRP A 110 -2.00 -18.70 -36.81
N SER A 111 -1.60 -19.51 -37.79
CA SER A 111 -2.04 -20.89 -37.95
C SER A 111 -0.95 -21.70 -38.64
N SER A 112 -0.98 -23.01 -38.49
CA SER A 112 -0.14 -23.91 -39.27
C SER A 112 -0.91 -25.16 -39.70
N ALA A 113 -0.70 -25.58 -40.95
CA ALA A 113 -1.23 -26.86 -41.43
C ALA A 113 -0.53 -28.05 -40.77
N THR A 114 0.74 -27.90 -40.38
CA THR A 114 1.62 -29.00 -39.96
C THR A 114 2.06 -28.93 -38.50
N LEU A 115 2.27 -27.72 -37.96
CA LEU A 115 2.75 -27.53 -36.59
C LEU A 115 1.58 -27.45 -35.60
N ASN A 116 1.70 -28.22 -34.51
CA ASN A 116 0.84 -28.07 -33.33
C ASN A 116 1.63 -27.34 -32.23
N LEU A 117 1.11 -26.25 -31.69
CA LEU A 117 1.77 -25.52 -30.59
C LEU A 117 1.80 -26.32 -29.30
N GLY A 118 0.79 -27.16 -29.09
CA GLY A 118 0.66 -27.97 -27.90
C GLY A 118 -0.73 -28.60 -27.81
N PHE A 119 -0.85 -29.62 -26.95
CA PHE A 119 -2.13 -30.25 -26.64
C PHE A 119 -2.73 -29.62 -25.39
N ARG A 120 -3.78 -28.82 -25.56
CA ARG A 120 -4.49 -28.22 -24.44
C ARG A 120 -5.37 -29.28 -23.78
N GLY A 121 -5.03 -29.64 -22.55
CA GLY A 121 -5.77 -30.59 -21.70
C GLY A 121 -6.66 -29.89 -20.67
N ASP A 122 -7.47 -30.67 -19.96
CA ASP A 122 -8.48 -30.18 -19.01
C ASP A 122 -8.00 -30.07 -17.56
N LEU A 123 -6.89 -30.73 -17.20
CA LEU A 123 -6.45 -30.83 -15.80
C LEU A 123 -5.71 -29.59 -15.27
N VAL A 124 -5.04 -28.83 -16.13
CA VAL A 124 -4.20 -27.70 -15.74
C VAL A 124 -4.50 -26.47 -16.60
N PRO A 125 -4.41 -25.25 -16.03
CA PRO A 125 -4.51 -24.03 -16.83
C PRO A 125 -3.34 -23.94 -17.81
N TRP A 126 -3.61 -23.34 -18.97
CA TRP A 126 -2.64 -23.09 -20.02
C TRP A 126 -2.37 -21.60 -20.14
N ILE A 127 -1.09 -21.22 -20.10
CA ILE A 127 -0.66 -19.83 -20.21
C ILE A 127 0.19 -19.69 -21.47
N PHE A 128 -0.17 -18.76 -22.33
CA PHE A 128 0.58 -18.41 -23.53
C PHE A 128 1.06 -16.97 -23.43
N ARG A 129 2.32 -16.74 -23.76
CA ARG A 129 2.90 -15.40 -23.89
C ARG A 129 3.39 -15.20 -25.31
N PHE A 130 2.80 -14.23 -26.00
CA PHE A 130 3.15 -13.87 -27.37
C PHE A 130 3.82 -12.51 -27.39
N VAL A 131 4.92 -12.41 -28.14
CA VAL A 131 5.54 -11.13 -28.48
C VAL A 131 5.14 -10.83 -29.91
N LEU A 132 4.45 -9.73 -30.11
CA LEU A 132 3.98 -9.29 -31.42
C LEU A 132 4.74 -8.04 -31.84
N SER A 133 5.26 -8.03 -33.06
CA SER A 133 6.03 -6.90 -33.60
C SER A 133 5.69 -6.69 -35.07
N TRP A 134 5.42 -5.44 -35.47
CA TRP A 134 5.05 -5.12 -36.85
C TRP A 134 5.75 -3.87 -37.37
N THR A 135 6.60 -4.04 -38.37
CA THR A 135 7.24 -2.91 -39.06
C THR A 135 6.27 -2.13 -39.96
N GLN A 136 5.12 -2.72 -40.29
CA GLN A 136 4.13 -2.18 -41.25
C GLN A 136 3.13 -1.19 -40.64
N LEU A 137 3.05 -1.08 -39.31
CA LEU A 137 2.11 -0.20 -38.61
C LEU A 137 2.77 1.13 -38.23
N PRO A 138 2.04 2.25 -38.10
CA PRO A 138 2.59 3.45 -37.49
C PRO A 138 3.09 3.17 -36.06
N ALA A 139 4.05 3.95 -35.59
CA ALA A 139 4.46 3.92 -34.19
C ALA A 139 3.26 4.21 -33.27
N ASP A 140 3.18 3.51 -32.14
CA ASP A 140 2.17 3.64 -31.09
C ASP A 140 0.72 3.43 -31.58
N ALA A 141 0.53 2.74 -32.72
CA ALA A 141 -0.81 2.52 -33.29
C ALA A 141 -1.64 1.45 -32.57
N VAL A 142 -1.00 0.63 -31.72
CA VAL A 142 -1.60 -0.53 -31.07
C VAL A 142 -1.31 -0.48 -29.57
N THR A 143 -2.34 -0.72 -28.77
CA THR A 143 -2.23 -0.96 -27.33
C THR A 143 -2.92 -2.27 -26.94
N VAL A 144 -2.67 -2.72 -25.72
CA VAL A 144 -3.23 -3.96 -25.17
C VAL A 144 -4.01 -3.61 -23.92
N VAL A 145 -5.26 -4.07 -23.85
CA VAL A 145 -6.07 -4.00 -22.65
C VAL A 145 -6.27 -5.42 -22.15
N PHE A 146 -5.78 -5.67 -20.94
CA PHE A 146 -5.94 -6.96 -20.29
C PHE A 146 -6.94 -6.85 -19.16
N ASN A 147 -7.77 -7.88 -19.01
CA ASN A 147 -8.59 -8.08 -17.81
C ASN A 147 -7.78 -8.84 -16.75
N GLY A 148 -6.46 -8.59 -16.72
CA GLY A 148 -5.55 -8.99 -15.65
C GLY A 148 -5.83 -8.12 -14.45
N ASP A 149 -6.85 -8.55 -13.72
CA ASP A 149 -7.35 -8.12 -12.43
C ASP A 149 -6.82 -6.76 -11.95
N ALA A 150 -7.74 -5.80 -11.80
CA ALA A 150 -7.49 -4.56 -11.07
C ALA A 150 -6.75 -4.81 -9.75
N ALA A 151 -6.79 -6.03 -9.20
CA ALA A 151 -5.98 -6.50 -8.08
C ALA A 151 -4.46 -6.32 -8.18
N TYR A 152 -3.78 -6.39 -9.34
CA TYR A 152 -2.31 -6.19 -9.36
C TYR A 152 -1.91 -4.71 -9.39
N ALA A 153 -2.64 -3.89 -10.15
CA ALA A 153 -2.47 -2.43 -10.11
C ALA A 153 -2.94 -1.85 -8.76
N ASP A 154 -4.06 -2.33 -8.22
CA ASP A 154 -4.57 -2.01 -6.88
C ASP A 154 -3.62 -2.51 -5.79
N MET A 155 -3.05 -3.72 -5.92
CA MET A 155 -2.07 -4.21 -4.95
C MET A 155 -0.80 -3.37 -4.96
N LEU A 156 -0.30 -2.98 -6.13
CA LEU A 156 0.87 -2.11 -6.23
C LEU A 156 0.55 -0.70 -5.71
N ASP A 157 -0.62 -0.15 -6.02
CA ASP A 157 -1.04 1.17 -5.54
C ASP A 157 -1.28 1.16 -4.01
N ARG A 158 -1.92 0.11 -3.48
CA ARG A 158 -2.10 -0.08 -2.04
C ARG A 158 -0.79 -0.37 -1.32
N LEU A 159 0.14 -1.09 -1.95
CA LEU A 159 1.49 -1.30 -1.42
C LEU A 159 2.27 0.02 -1.41
N MET A 160 2.19 0.82 -2.47
CA MET A 160 2.85 2.11 -2.53
C MET A 160 2.24 3.09 -1.52
N SER A 161 0.90 3.16 -1.41
CA SER A 161 0.19 3.93 -0.40
C SER A 161 0.56 3.48 1.02
N HIS A 162 0.70 2.18 1.25
CA HIS A 162 1.12 1.61 2.53
C HIS A 162 2.58 1.96 2.87
N ILE A 163 3.49 1.91 1.89
CA ILE A 163 4.92 2.22 2.06
C ILE A 163 5.16 3.71 2.35
N VAL A 164 4.38 4.61 1.73
CA VAL A 164 4.54 6.06 1.90
C VAL A 164 3.74 6.63 3.06
N ASP A 165 2.77 5.90 3.58
CA ASP A 165 1.99 6.30 4.75
C ASP A 165 2.78 6.00 6.04
N PRO A 166 3.23 7.03 6.78
CA PRO A 166 3.94 6.84 8.04
C PRO A 166 3.08 6.19 9.15
N ASP A 167 1.75 6.12 8.95
CA ASP A 167 0.76 5.60 9.89
C ASP A 167 0.08 4.31 9.39
N ALA A 168 0.62 3.66 8.35
CA ALA A 168 0.01 2.49 7.69
C ALA A 168 -0.21 1.26 8.60
N HIS A 169 0.34 1.29 9.82
CA HIS A 169 0.07 0.34 10.88
C HIS A 169 -0.14 1.04 12.22
N ALA A 170 -1.39 1.36 12.54
CA ALA A 170 -1.76 2.03 13.80
C ALA A 170 -1.47 1.18 15.06
N ASP A 171 -1.44 -0.14 14.94
CA ASP A 171 -1.38 -1.08 16.09
C ASP A 171 0.03 -1.59 16.43
N PHE A 172 1.06 -1.21 15.67
CA PHE A 172 2.45 -1.61 15.97
C PHE A 172 3.21 -0.51 16.71
N LEU A 173 3.99 -0.91 17.72
CA LEU A 173 4.99 -0.04 18.35
C LEU A 173 5.94 0.52 17.27
N ARG A 174 5.77 1.79 16.91
CA ARG A 174 6.60 2.45 15.90
C ARG A 174 8.06 2.43 16.36
N ARG A 175 8.95 1.94 15.49
CA ARG A 175 10.40 1.84 15.77
C ARG A 175 11.05 3.17 16.15
N ASN A 176 10.43 4.32 15.80
CA ASN A 176 11.07 5.64 15.92
C ASN A 176 10.36 6.66 16.85
N ARG A 177 9.18 6.36 17.41
CA ARG A 177 8.55 7.19 18.46
C ARG A 177 7.31 6.49 19.02
N THR A 178 7.28 6.19 20.32
CA THR A 178 6.03 5.76 20.97
C THR A 178 5.12 6.98 21.14
N ASP A 179 3.80 6.79 21.21
CA ASP A 179 2.85 7.89 21.42
C ASP A 179 3.15 8.66 22.73
N THR A 180 3.67 7.95 23.73
CA THR A 180 4.20 8.52 24.98
C THR A 180 5.33 9.52 24.76
N LEU A 181 6.25 9.24 23.82
CA LEU A 181 7.34 10.15 23.44
C LEU A 181 6.80 11.36 22.64
N THR A 182 5.82 11.17 21.77
CA THR A 182 5.17 12.27 21.01
C THR A 182 4.41 13.21 21.93
N ALA A 183 3.68 12.66 22.90
CA ALA A 183 2.95 13.43 23.90
C ALA A 183 3.88 14.05 24.96
N GLY A 184 5.20 13.85 24.88
CA GLY A 184 6.17 14.53 25.72
C GLY A 184 6.27 14.00 27.16
N PHE A 185 5.64 12.86 27.46
CA PHE A 185 5.75 12.24 28.78
C PHE A 185 7.21 11.95 29.11
N TRP A 186 7.60 12.27 30.34
CA TRP A 186 8.97 12.21 30.86
C TRP A 186 10.02 13.12 30.19
N THR A 187 9.71 13.77 29.07
CA THR A 187 10.68 14.59 28.32
C THR A 187 10.43 16.08 28.44
N ASN A 188 9.16 16.52 28.44
CA ASN A 188 8.80 17.94 28.50
C ASN A 188 8.07 18.26 29.83
N PRO A 189 8.65 19.11 30.71
CA PRO A 189 7.96 19.56 31.91
C PRO A 189 6.76 20.47 31.58
N VAL A 190 5.65 20.25 32.28
CA VAL A 190 4.40 21.02 32.15
C VAL A 190 4.18 21.85 33.42
N PRO A 191 3.78 23.13 33.34
CA PRO A 191 3.50 23.91 34.55
C PRO A 191 2.28 23.33 35.29
N ALA A 192 2.38 23.19 36.62
CA ALA A 192 1.22 22.92 37.47
C ALA A 192 0.34 24.17 37.59
N THR A 193 -0.94 23.98 37.87
CA THR A 193 -1.90 25.08 38.03
C THR A 193 -2.11 25.39 39.49
N VAL A 194 -2.10 26.67 39.86
CA VAL A 194 -2.47 27.13 41.19
C VAL A 194 -3.74 27.97 41.07
N ALA A 195 -4.78 27.60 41.81
CA ALA A 195 -6.02 28.34 41.91
C ALA A 195 -6.42 28.44 43.38
N ALA A 196 -6.54 29.67 43.90
CA ALA A 196 -6.95 29.92 45.29
C ALA A 196 -6.15 29.13 46.36
N GLY A 197 -4.83 29.00 46.17
CA GLY A 197 -3.95 28.25 47.08
C GLY A 197 -3.98 26.73 46.89
N GLU A 198 -4.77 26.21 45.95
CA GLU A 198 -4.79 24.80 45.58
C GLU A 198 -3.89 24.57 44.35
N LEU A 199 -2.92 23.68 44.51
CA LEU A 199 -2.08 23.19 43.44
C LEU A 199 -2.75 21.96 42.83
N SER A 200 -3.04 22.01 41.54
CA SER A 200 -3.50 20.89 40.73
C SER A 200 -2.58 20.64 39.54
N PHE A 201 -2.58 19.42 39.04
CA PHE A 201 -1.84 19.03 37.84
C PHE A 201 -2.72 18.14 36.97
N ASP A 202 -2.72 18.40 35.67
CA ASP A 202 -3.55 17.67 34.71
C ASP A 202 -2.77 16.49 34.13
N PRO A 203 -3.10 15.24 34.50
CA PRO A 203 -2.39 14.05 34.03
C PRO A 203 -2.57 13.78 32.53
N THR A 204 -3.52 14.46 31.86
CA THR A 204 -3.70 14.37 30.40
C THR A 204 -2.66 15.19 29.63
N LEU A 205 -2.09 16.22 30.25
CA LEU A 205 -1.09 17.10 29.65
C LEU A 205 0.33 16.59 29.80
N GLY A 206 0.58 15.66 30.73
CA GLY A 206 1.87 15.03 30.93
C GLY A 206 1.99 14.39 32.32
N ASN A 207 3.22 14.01 32.68
CA ASN A 207 3.52 13.40 33.98
C ASN A 207 4.76 13.97 34.66
N ARG A 208 5.35 15.03 34.10
CA ARG A 208 6.41 15.81 34.72
C ARG A 208 5.90 17.24 34.85
N PHE A 209 5.72 17.69 36.08
CA PHE A 209 5.16 18.99 36.41
C PHE A 209 6.19 19.90 37.07
N THR A 210 6.08 21.20 36.87
CA THR A 210 6.93 22.22 37.50
C THR A 210 6.09 23.32 38.14
N LEU A 211 6.51 23.81 39.30
CA LEU A 211 5.93 24.98 39.95
C LEU A 211 6.97 25.66 40.84
N THR A 212 6.92 26.99 40.91
CA THR A 212 7.57 27.75 41.99
C THR A 212 6.51 28.17 43.02
N ALA A 213 6.67 27.72 44.26
CA ALA A 213 5.83 28.13 45.37
C ALA A 213 6.21 29.54 45.82
N THR A 214 5.26 30.47 45.70
CA THR A 214 5.37 31.87 46.16
C THR A 214 4.47 32.18 47.36
N GLU A 215 3.70 31.19 47.79
CA GLU A 215 2.76 31.26 48.90
C GLU A 215 2.55 29.84 49.46
N ALA A 216 1.80 29.74 50.56
CA ALA A 216 1.37 28.45 51.08
C ALA A 216 0.38 27.77 50.13
N LEU A 217 0.56 26.48 49.88
CA LEU A 217 -0.21 25.72 48.90
C LEU A 217 -0.72 24.41 49.49
N THR A 218 -1.87 23.95 48.99
CA THR A 218 -2.37 22.59 49.22
C THR A 218 -2.32 21.82 47.92
N ILE A 219 -1.59 20.70 47.90
CA ILE A 219 -1.52 19.81 46.74
C ILE A 219 -2.79 18.97 46.71
N THR A 220 -3.57 19.14 45.65
CA THR A 220 -4.84 18.43 45.44
C THR A 220 -4.66 17.28 44.45
N ALA A 221 -5.47 16.23 44.62
CA ALA A 221 -5.42 15.09 43.73
C ALA A 221 -6.02 15.45 42.36
N PRO A 222 -5.51 14.87 41.26
CA PRO A 222 -6.10 15.06 39.94
C PRO A 222 -7.51 14.45 39.87
N ASP A 223 -8.40 15.10 39.14
CA ASP A 223 -9.74 14.62 38.82
C ASP A 223 -9.94 14.57 37.30
N PRO A 224 -10.18 13.39 36.69
CA PRO A 224 -10.27 12.08 37.33
C PRO A 224 -8.90 11.55 37.80
N MET A 225 -8.93 10.76 38.88
CA MET A 225 -7.75 10.06 39.37
C MET A 225 -7.24 9.06 38.31
N PRO A 226 -5.93 9.08 37.97
CA PRO A 226 -5.35 8.08 37.07
C PRO A 226 -5.52 6.65 37.59
N ALA A 227 -5.84 5.71 36.67
CA ALA A 227 -6.00 4.29 37.02
C ALA A 227 -4.68 3.60 37.44
N GLY A 228 -3.53 4.22 37.17
CA GLY A 228 -2.20 3.75 37.55
C GLY A 228 -1.07 4.58 36.94
N GLY A 229 0.17 4.30 37.32
CA GLY A 229 1.38 4.91 36.77
C GLY A 229 2.05 5.88 37.73
N SER A 230 2.98 6.71 37.21
CA SER A 230 3.72 7.68 38.02
C SER A 230 3.77 9.08 37.40
N ALA A 231 3.84 10.07 38.28
CA ALA A 231 4.14 11.45 37.94
C ALA A 231 5.19 12.03 38.88
N ARG A 232 5.81 13.12 38.45
CA ARG A 232 6.75 13.89 39.26
C ARG A 232 6.39 15.37 39.23
N LEU A 233 6.36 16.00 40.39
CA LEU A 233 6.30 17.44 40.55
C LEU A 233 7.66 17.97 41.02
N GLU A 234 8.24 18.89 40.26
CA GLU A 234 9.38 19.71 40.67
C GLU A 234 8.85 21.00 41.29
N LEU A 235 8.81 21.05 42.62
CA LEU A 235 8.32 22.18 43.39
C LEU A 235 9.50 22.98 43.94
N THR A 236 9.74 24.15 43.35
CA THR A 236 10.79 25.07 43.78
C THR A 236 10.23 26.03 44.83
N MET A 237 10.91 26.19 45.96
CA MET A 237 10.64 27.28 46.89
C MET A 237 11.20 28.58 46.30
N ASP A 238 10.42 29.66 46.32
CA ASP A 238 10.94 30.96 45.91
C ASP A 238 12.07 31.48 46.83
N ALA A 239 12.59 32.66 46.53
CA ALA A 239 13.66 33.28 47.31
C ALA A 239 13.25 33.69 48.74
N VAL A 240 11.95 33.70 49.05
CA VAL A 240 11.43 33.98 50.40
C VAL A 240 11.44 32.69 51.23
N GLY A 241 11.05 31.57 50.62
CA GLY A 241 10.93 30.27 51.27
C GLY A 241 9.90 30.27 52.39
N ASN A 242 9.95 29.23 53.23
CA ASN A 242 9.09 29.00 54.38
C ASN A 242 7.58 28.97 54.09
N HIS A 243 7.23 28.68 52.84
CA HIS A 243 5.85 28.42 52.43
C HIS A 243 5.38 27.05 52.94
N GLY A 244 4.22 27.03 53.58
CA GLY A 244 3.60 25.78 54.03
C GLY A 244 3.04 25.00 52.85
N ILE A 245 3.43 23.73 52.70
CA ILE A 245 2.89 22.84 51.67
C ILE A 245 2.10 21.73 52.34
N ALA A 246 0.78 21.77 52.16
CA ALA A 246 -0.15 20.77 52.66
C ALA A 246 -0.49 19.75 51.57
N TRP A 247 -0.94 18.57 52.02
CA TRP A 247 -1.38 17.49 51.15
C TRP A 247 -2.89 17.30 51.25
N GLY A 248 -3.53 17.08 50.12
CA GLY A 248 -4.91 16.59 50.06
C GLY A 248 -5.05 15.19 50.68
N PRO A 249 -6.28 14.78 51.02
CA PRO A 249 -6.53 13.55 51.76
C PRO A 249 -6.16 12.26 51.02
N GLU A 250 -6.01 12.31 49.69
CA GLU A 250 -5.66 11.16 48.86
C GLU A 250 -4.15 10.87 48.81
N PHE A 251 -3.30 11.77 49.34
CA PHE A 251 -1.85 11.60 49.32
C PHE A 251 -1.33 10.95 50.59
N ARG A 252 -0.43 9.97 50.42
CA ARG A 252 0.29 9.30 51.49
C ARG A 252 1.79 9.50 51.30
N VAL A 253 2.41 10.31 52.15
CA VAL A 253 3.87 10.49 52.15
C VAL A 253 4.52 9.29 52.83
N ASN A 254 5.19 8.46 52.03
CA ASN A 254 5.88 7.27 52.52
C ASN A 254 7.35 7.54 52.85
N ASN A 255 7.98 8.50 52.17
CA ASN A 255 9.37 8.87 52.42
C ASN A 255 9.66 10.33 52.11
N GLY A 256 10.52 10.94 52.93
CA GLY A 256 10.94 12.33 52.79
C GLY A 256 9.95 13.34 53.38
N VAL A 257 10.37 14.61 53.36
CA VAL A 257 9.57 15.77 53.79
C VAL A 257 9.79 16.90 52.81
N ILE A 258 8.84 17.82 52.68
CA ILE A 258 9.07 19.05 51.90
C ILE A 258 10.08 19.93 52.64
N SER A 259 11.12 20.36 51.95
CA SER A 259 12.00 21.43 52.40
C SER A 259 11.36 22.77 52.06
N SER A 260 11.22 23.62 53.06
CA SER A 260 10.76 24.99 52.90
C SER A 260 11.91 25.99 52.76
N GLU A 261 13.17 25.53 52.76
CA GLU A 261 14.31 26.43 52.62
C GLU A 261 14.25 27.20 51.28
N PRO A 262 14.54 28.52 51.26
CA PRO A 262 14.53 29.33 50.06
C PRO A 262 15.35 28.72 48.92
N GLY A 263 14.83 28.79 47.69
CA GLY A 263 15.50 28.25 46.49
C GLY A 263 15.55 26.72 46.38
N THR A 264 15.14 25.97 47.41
CA THR A 264 15.20 24.51 47.37
C THR A 264 14.22 23.93 46.35
N VAL A 265 14.69 22.97 45.55
CA VAL A 265 13.85 22.20 44.63
C VAL A 265 13.47 20.88 45.27
N ASN A 266 12.18 20.74 45.58
CA ASN A 266 11.58 19.50 46.06
C ASN A 266 11.13 18.65 44.88
N LEU A 267 11.68 17.45 44.79
CA LEU A 267 11.34 16.44 43.79
C LEU A 267 10.33 15.48 44.40
N ILE A 268 9.07 15.70 44.07
CA ILE A 268 7.93 14.94 44.57
C ILE A 268 7.61 13.87 43.55
N HIS A 269 7.91 12.61 43.87
CA HIS A 269 7.57 11.45 43.06
C HIS A 269 6.27 10.86 43.57
N MET A 270 5.32 10.64 42.66
CA MET A 270 3.97 10.19 42.94
C MET A 270 3.70 8.90 42.18
N GLU A 271 3.22 7.87 42.87
CA GLU A 271 2.74 6.62 42.29
C GLU A 271 1.22 6.52 42.50
N PHE A 272 0.49 6.38 41.40
CA PHE A 272 -0.96 6.20 41.39
C PHE A 272 -1.26 4.69 41.52
N SER A 273 -1.93 4.29 42.59
CA SER A 273 -2.27 2.88 42.87
C SER A 273 -3.78 2.65 43.05
N GLY A 274 -4.60 3.55 42.50
CA GLY A 274 -6.05 3.58 42.67
C GLY A 274 -6.48 4.79 43.49
N ALA A 275 -7.10 4.58 44.65
CA ALA A 275 -7.68 5.66 45.46
C ALA A 275 -6.66 6.45 46.32
N VAL A 276 -5.41 6.01 46.37
CA VAL A 276 -4.34 6.65 47.16
C VAL A 276 -3.13 6.90 46.28
N ILE A 277 -2.51 8.06 46.46
CA ILE A 277 -1.28 8.47 45.78
C ILE A 277 -0.12 8.33 46.74
N ASP A 278 0.81 7.44 46.42
CA ASP A 278 2.01 7.24 47.22
C ASP A 278 3.10 8.23 46.86
N VAL A 279 3.63 8.92 47.86
CA VAL A 279 4.56 10.04 47.66
C VAL A 279 5.93 9.73 48.26
N HIS A 280 6.97 9.99 47.45
CA HIS A 280 8.37 10.01 47.87
C HIS A 280 8.98 11.36 47.51
N ILE A 281 9.53 12.05 48.50
CA ILE A 281 10.12 13.38 48.34
C ILE A 281 11.64 13.28 48.45
N THR A 282 12.35 13.89 47.51
CA THR A 282 13.80 14.13 47.60
C THR A 282 14.12 15.60 47.31
N GLN A 283 15.26 16.10 47.82
CA GLN A 283 15.72 17.45 47.53
C GLN A 283 16.92 17.41 46.57
N ARG A 284 16.98 18.41 45.69
CA ARG A 284 18.20 18.78 44.98
C ARG A 284 18.70 20.12 45.55
N ALA A 285 19.97 20.16 45.96
CA ALA A 285 20.65 21.43 46.20
C ALA A 285 20.83 22.16 44.85
N GLU A 286 20.63 23.48 44.83
CA GLU A 286 20.64 24.32 43.61
C GLU A 286 21.80 23.99 42.64
N ALA A 287 21.52 24.20 41.34
CA ALA A 287 22.56 24.35 40.33
C ALA A 287 22.90 25.84 40.19
#